data_AF-U1N1C6-F1
#
_entry.id   AF-U1N1C6-F1
#
_cell.length_a   1.000
_cell.length_b   1.000
_cell.length_c   1.000
_cell.angle_alpha   90.00
_cell.angle_beta   90.00
_cell.angle_gamma   90.00
#
_symmetry.space_group_name_H-M   'P 1'
#
loop_
_entity.id
_entity.type
_entity.pdbx_description
1 polymer ?
#
loop_
_entity_poly.entity_id
_entity_poly.type
_entity_poly.pdbx_seq_one_letter_code
_entity_poly.pdbx_strand_id
1 'polypeptide(L)' 'MASIDPRDRLPLVSAAVVMALGNIIGYAVGTTIYLTIFAGPVAVIAFGAVRYFLHGSPYPESMG' A
#
# COMPACT_ATOMS: atom_id res chain seq x y z
N MET A 1 -7.19 14.58 14.74
CA MET A 1 -6.32 13.46 14.31
C MET A 1 -7.24 12.37 13.80
N ALA A 2 -7.19 12.05 12.50
CA ALA A 2 -8.02 10.99 11.95
C ALA A 2 -7.60 9.65 12.58
N SER A 3 -8.50 9.04 13.36
CA SER A 3 -8.28 7.71 13.91
C SER A 3 -8.28 6.72 12.75
N ILE A 4 -7.20 5.96 12.59
CA ILE A 4 -7.12 4.89 11.59
C ILE A 4 -8.08 3.78 12.03
N ASP A 5 -9.03 3.42 11.15
CA ASP A 5 -9.94 2.32 11.42
C ASP A 5 -9.16 1.01 11.69
N PRO A 6 -9.49 0.24 12.74
CA PRO A 6 -8.82 -1.04 13.01
C PRO A 6 -8.80 -2.01 11.81
N ARG A 7 -9.82 -1.99 10.95
CA ARG A 7 -9.94 -2.82 9.74
C ARG A 7 -8.88 -2.46 8.70
N ASP A 8 -8.41 -1.22 8.70
CA ASP A 8 -7.48 -0.70 7.70
C ASP A 8 -6.03 -1.00 8.03
N ARG A 9 -5.74 -1.50 9.23
CA ARG A 9 -4.37 -1.76 9.70
C ARG A 9 -3.65 -2.80 8.85
N LEU A 10 -4.29 -3.94 8.55
CA LEU A 10 -3.68 -4.99 7.73
C LEU A 10 -3.49 -4.54 6.27
N PRO A 11 -4.49 -3.93 5.61
CA PRO A 11 -4.30 -3.26 4.32
C PRO A 11 -3.16 -2.24 4.32
N LEU A 12 -3.05 -1.37 5.35
CA LEU A 12 -1.96 -0.38 5.47
C LEU A 12 -0.59 -1.04 5.59
N VAL A 13 -0.47 -2.13 6.36
CA VAL A 13 0.77 -2.89 6.45
C VAL A 13 1.17 -3.44 5.08
N SER A 14 0.21 -3.95 4.30
CA SER A 14 0.50 -4.44 2.95
C SER A 14 1.06 -3.35 2.02
N ALA A 15 0.48 -2.14 2.06
CA ALA A 15 0.97 -0.99 1.31
C ALA A 15 2.39 -0.59 1.75
N ALA A 16 2.64 -0.55 3.06
CA ALA A 16 3.96 -0.23 3.61
C ALA A 16 5.03 -1.26 3.18
N VAL A 17 4.68 -2.55 3.18
CA VAL A 17 5.58 -3.62 2.70
C VAL A 17 5.92 -3.44 1.23
N VAL A 18 4.94 -3.13 0.38
CA VAL A 18 5.18 -2.86 -1.05
C VAL A 18 6.11 -1.68 -1.25
N MET A 19 5.91 -0.59 -0.51
CA MET A 19 6.78 0.58 -0.57
C MET A 19 8.21 0.25 -0.13
N ALA A 20 8.37 -0.52 0.95
CA ALA A 20 9.68 -0.94 1.43
C ALA A 20 10.40 -1.82 0.40
N LEU A 21 9.71 -2.82 -0.16
CA LEU A 21 10.25 -3.70 -1.19
C LEU A 21 10.62 -2.94 -2.46
N GLY A 22 9.77 -2.03 -2.92
CA GLY A 22 10.06 -1.18 -4.09
C GLY A 22 11.34 -0.38 -3.93
N ASN A 23 11.59 0.17 -2.73
CA ASN A 23 12.83 0.90 -2.44
C ASN A 23 14.05 -0.02 -2.33
N ILE A 24 13.93 -1.19 -1.68
CA ILE A 24 15.03 -2.17 -1.58
C ILE A 24 15.46 -2.65 -2.97
N ILE A 25 14.49 -3.02 -3.82
CA ILE A 25 14.75 -3.47 -5.18
C ILE A 25 15.32 -2.31 -6.01
N GLY A 26 14.73 -1.12 -5.90
CA GLY A 26 15.20 0.09 -6.56
C GLY A 26 16.66 0.41 -6.24
N TYR A 27 17.04 0.32 -4.97
CA TYR A 27 18.41 0.52 -4.52
C TYR A 27 19.35 -0.55 -5.07
N ALA A 28 18.98 -1.83 -4.98
CA ALA A 28 19.81 -2.93 -5.46
C ALA A 28 20.11 -2.86 -6.97
N VAL A 29 19.17 -2.32 -7.77
CA VAL A 29 19.30 -2.20 -9.23
C VAL A 29 19.83 -0.82 -9.66
N GLY A 30 20.06 0.11 -8.72
CA GLY A 30 20.51 1.47 -9.02
C GLY A 30 19.46 2.34 -9.73
N THR A 31 18.18 1.97 -9.63
CA THR A 31 17.05 2.63 -10.32
C THR A 31 15.99 3.14 -9.34
N THR A 32 16.38 3.41 -8.08
CA THR A 32 15.49 3.81 -6.99
C THR A 32 14.47 4.87 -7.40
N ILE A 33 14.92 5.98 -8.01
CA ILE A 33 14.02 7.09 -8.40
C ILE A 33 12.88 6.60 -9.31
N TYR A 34 13.19 5.73 -10.27
CA TYR A 34 12.19 5.23 -11.22
C TYR A 34 11.26 4.19 -10.59
N LEU A 35 11.81 3.26 -9.79
CA LEU A 35 11.03 2.20 -9.17
C LEU A 35 10.13 2.72 -8.04
N THR A 36 10.55 3.73 -7.30
CA THR A 36 9.73 4.32 -6.23
C THR A 36 8.50 5.06 -6.79
N ILE A 37 8.57 5.61 -8.01
CA ILE A 37 7.41 6.20 -8.71
C ILE A 37 6.35 5.12 -8.98
N PHE A 38 6.76 3.92 -9.38
CA PHE A 38 5.84 2.80 -9.61
C PHE A 38 5.37 2.13 -8.31
N ALA A 39 6.21 2.13 -7.27
CA ALA A 39 5.87 1.51 -5.98
C ALA A 39 4.63 2.16 -5.34
N GLY A 40 4.43 3.47 -5.51
CA GLY A 40 3.27 4.20 -4.98
C GLY A 40 1.92 3.63 -5.47
N PRO A 41 1.64 3.65 -6.79
CA PRO A 41 0.44 3.04 -7.34
C PRO A 41 0.27 1.56 -6.98
N VAL A 42 1.36 0.78 -6.98
CA VAL A 42 1.31 -0.65 -6.60
C VAL A 42 0.93 -0.83 -5.13
N ALA A 43 1.40 0.04 -4.23
CA ALA A 43 1.04 0.02 -2.82
C ALA A 43 -0.44 0.34 -2.60
N VAL A 44 -1.01 1.27 -3.38
CA VAL A 44 -2.45 1.57 -3.37
C VAL A 44 -3.27 0.36 -3.83
N ILE A 45 -2.83 -0.31 -4.90
CA ILE A 45 -3.48 -1.54 -5.39
C ILE A 45 -3.40 -2.64 -4.33
N ALA A 46 -2.24 -2.82 -3.68
CA ALA A 46 -2.06 -3.81 -2.63
C ALA A 46 -2.98 -3.56 -1.44
N PHE A 47 -3.08 -2.30 -0.99
CA PHE A 47 -4.05 -1.90 0.03
C PHE A 47 -5.47 -2.30 -0.37
N GLY A 48 -5.92 -1.87 -1.55
CA GLY A 48 -7.27 -2.11 -2.03
C GLY A 48 -7.57 -3.60 -2.18
N ALA A 49 -6.61 -4.39 -2.67
CA ALA A 49 -6.73 -5.83 -2.83
C ALA A 49 -6.88 -6.56 -1.49
N VAL A 50 -6.01 -6.26 -0.51
CA VAL A 50 -6.08 -6.87 0.83
C VAL A 50 -7.37 -6.47 1.54
N ARG A 51 -7.78 -5.20 1.42
CA ARG A 51 -9.02 -4.73 2.01
C ARG A 51 -10.25 -5.37 1.38
N TYR A 52 -10.28 -5.49 0.05
CA TYR A 52 -11.37 -6.15 -0.66
C TYR A 52 -11.50 -7.62 -0.23
N PHE A 53 -10.37 -8.32 -0.09
CA PHE A 53 -10.36 -9.71 0.36
C PHE A 53 -10.85 -9.88 1.80
N LEU A 54 -10.51 -8.96 2.71
CA LEU A 54 -10.87 -9.07 4.13
C LEU A 54 -12.25 -8.49 4.46
N HIS A 55 -12.69 -7.46 3.74
CA HIS A 55 -13.83 -6.62 4.12
C HIS A 55 -14.84 -6.39 2.98
N GLY A 56 -14.60 -6.96 1.79
CA GLY A 56 -15.53 -6.88 0.65
C GLY A 56 -15.58 -5.52 -0.06
N SER A 57 -14.83 -4.52 0.41
CA SER A 57 -14.70 -3.22 -0.22
C SER A 57 -13.22 -2.85 -0.37
N PRO A 58 -12.78 -2.30 -1.51
CA PRO A 58 -11.43 -1.79 -1.67
C PRO A 58 -11.25 -0.40 -1.05
N TYR A 59 -12.34 0.28 -0.67
CA TYR A 59 -12.32 1.66 -0.19
C TYR A 59 -12.45 1.79 1.33
N PRO A 60 -11.68 2.69 1.95
CA PRO A 60 -11.93 3.23 3.29
C PRO A 60 -13.37 3.63 3.53
N GLU A 61 -13.89 3.28 4.71
CA GLU A 61 -15.17 3.81 5.18
C GLU A 61 -15.13 5.35 5.27
N SER A 62 -13.94 5.93 5.46
CA SER A 62 -13.72 7.38 5.39
C SER A 62 -13.78 7.99 3.98
N MET A 63 -13.83 7.16 2.94
CA MET A 63 -13.99 7.56 1.53
C MET A 63 -15.38 7.25 0.97
N GLY A 64 -16.28 6.66 1.78
CA GLY A 64 -17.66 6.33 1.42
C GLY A 64 -18.66 7.41 1.81
#